data_AF-A0A1Q6I9T4-F1
#
_entry.id   AF-A0A1Q6I9T4-F1
#
_cell.length_a   1.000
_cell.length_b   1.000
_cell.length_c   1.000
_cell.angle_alpha   90.00
_cell.angle_beta   90.00
_cell.angle_gamma   90.00
#
_symmetry.space_group_name_H-M   'P 1'
#
loop_
_entity.id
_entity.type
_entity.pdbx_description
1 polymer ?
#
loop_
_entity_poly.entity_id
_entity_poly.type
_entity_poly.pdbx_seq_one_letter_code
_entity_poly.pdbx_strand_id
1 'polypeptide(L)'
;MKKNGFPDLSKYEIYQKMESDEFITLVFKRIHKDFLLDITGEMETVPELGDLTIFWDKGKEWKAYIALLTEKEFAAQYQEYPYKSSTQEWHGYAIRFRNPEQLNKIIKYKPNVIQKETGKN
;
A
#
# COMPACT_ATOMS: atom_id res chain seq x y z
N MET A 1 16.83 34.17 -3.24
CA MET A 1 17.41 32.82 -3.04
C MET A 1 16.33 31.78 -3.32
N LYS A 2 16.53 30.91 -4.31
CA LYS A 2 15.58 29.81 -4.59
C LYS A 2 15.58 28.88 -3.37
N LYS A 3 14.40 28.61 -2.80
CA LYS A 3 14.22 27.67 -1.68
C LYS A 3 14.71 26.30 -2.14
N ASN A 4 15.73 25.76 -1.49
CA ASN A 4 16.19 24.40 -1.73
C ASN A 4 15.10 23.45 -1.21
N GLY A 5 14.22 23.01 -2.12
CA GLY A 5 13.20 22.02 -1.85
C GLY A 5 13.86 20.65 -1.73
N PHE A 6 14.37 20.32 -0.54
CA PHE A 6 14.68 18.94 -0.23
C PHE A 6 13.37 18.12 -0.22
N PRO A 7 13.37 16.90 -0.78
CA PRO A 7 12.22 16.01 -0.66
C PRO A 7 11.95 15.67 0.80
N ASP A 8 10.71 15.34 1.14
CA ASP A 8 10.35 14.83 2.47
C ASP A 8 11.10 13.51 2.75
N LEU A 9 12.16 13.61 3.55
CA LEU A 9 13.04 12.48 3.89
C LEU A 9 12.44 11.56 4.96
N SER A 10 11.30 11.90 5.58
CA SER A 10 10.65 11.04 6.59
C SER A 10 10.20 9.68 6.05
N LYS A 11 10.12 9.56 4.72
CA LYS A 11 9.74 8.34 3.99
C LYS A 11 10.94 7.55 3.49
N TYR A 12 12.16 7.91 3.91
CA TYR A 12 13.39 7.31 3.42
C TYR A 12 14.33 6.95 4.56
N GLU A 13 15.08 5.87 4.38
CA GLU A 13 16.19 5.45 5.22
C GLU A 13 17.52 5.70 4.49
N ILE A 14 18.59 5.93 5.25
CA ILE A 14 19.94 6.05 4.66
C ILE A 14 20.36 4.65 4.23
N TYR A 15 20.48 4.46 2.93
CA TYR A 15 20.91 3.20 2.32
C TYR A 15 22.43 3.13 2.20
N GLN A 16 23.06 4.25 1.85
CA GLN A 16 24.51 4.34 1.72
C GLN A 16 25.00 5.70 2.17
N LYS A 17 26.15 5.69 2.85
CA LYS A 17 26.91 6.88 3.20
C LYS A 17 28.31 6.71 2.65
N MET A 18 28.78 7.69 1.89
CA MET A 18 30.16 7.79 1.44
C MET A 18 30.72 9.14 1.89
N GLU A 19 31.93 9.12 2.44
CA GLU A 19 32.67 10.31 2.82
C GLU A 19 33.93 10.42 1.97
N SER A 20 34.20 11.63 1.51
CA SER A 20 35.46 12.06 0.92
C SER A 20 35.92 13.34 1.62
N ASP A 21 37.13 13.80 1.33
CA ASP A 21 37.70 14.99 1.96
C ASP A 21 36.89 16.27 1.68
N GLU A 22 36.14 16.32 0.56
CA GLU A 22 35.39 17.51 0.14
C GLU A 22 33.87 17.39 0.34
N PHE A 23 33.31 16.17 0.37
CA PHE A 23 31.86 15.98 0.42
C PHE A 23 31.43 14.67 1.09
N ILE A 24 30.21 14.71 1.64
CA ILE A 24 29.45 13.55 2.11
C ILE A 24 28.32 13.29 1.12
N THR A 25 28.22 12.05 0.62
CA THR A 25 27.09 11.59 -0.19
C THR A 25 26.21 10.66 0.62
N LEU A 26 24.91 10.99 0.69
CA LEU A 26 23.87 10.16 1.29
C LEU A 26 22.94 9.65 0.19
N VAL A 27 22.86 8.32 0.05
CA VAL A 27 21.87 7.66 -0.80
C VAL A 27 20.70 7.24 0.09
N PHE A 28 19.51 7.72 -0.25
CA PHE A 28 18.28 7.43 0.46
C PHE A 28 17.48 6.35 -0.27
N LYS A 29 17.03 5.33 0.44
CA LYS A 29 16.06 4.34 -0.06
C LYS A 29 14.71 4.59 0.61
N ARG A 30 13.63 4.48 -0.16
CA ARG A 30 12.29 4.68 0.39
C ARG A 30 11.97 3.58 1.40
N ILE A 31 11.52 3.98 2.60
CA ILE A 31 10.97 3.08 3.60
C ILE A 31 9.68 2.54 3.01
N HIS A 32 9.69 1.26 2.68
CA HIS A 32 8.48 0.55 2.31
C HIS A 32 7.69 0.44 3.61
N LYS A 33 6.55 1.14 3.70
CA LYS A 33 5.68 1.02 4.87
C LYS A 33 4.98 -0.31 4.76
N ASP A 34 5.64 -1.34 5.27
CA ASP A 34 4.98 -2.58 5.57
C ASP A 34 3.95 -2.29 6.68
N PHE A 35 2.77 -2.87 6.56
CA PHE A 35 1.67 -2.71 7.50
C PHE A 35 1.03 -4.07 7.78
N LEU A 36 0.59 -4.29 9.01
CA LEU A 36 -0.15 -5.50 9.33
C LEU A 36 -1.52 -5.44 8.66
N LEU A 37 -1.82 -6.38 7.77
CA LEU A 37 -3.14 -6.52 7.17
C LEU A 37 -3.89 -7.66 7.86
N ASP A 38 -4.98 -7.35 8.55
CA ASP A 38 -5.78 -8.34 9.29
C ASP A 38 -6.29 -9.49 8.42
N ILE A 39 -6.59 -9.22 7.14
CA ILE A 39 -7.08 -10.22 6.19
C ILE A 39 -6.03 -11.31 5.92
N THR A 40 -4.76 -10.93 5.75
CA THR A 40 -3.69 -11.89 5.47
C THR A 40 -2.99 -12.36 6.75
N GLY A 41 -3.09 -11.60 7.84
CA GLY A 41 -2.39 -11.83 9.10
C GLY A 41 -0.89 -11.57 9.00
N GLU A 42 -0.43 -10.83 7.99
CA GLU A 42 0.98 -10.63 7.65
C GLU A 42 1.33 -9.15 7.50
N MET A 43 2.63 -8.85 7.57
CA MET A 43 3.17 -7.54 7.17
C MET A 43 3.14 -7.44 5.64
N GLU A 44 2.25 -6.60 5.13
CA GLU A 44 2.02 -6.35 3.70
C GLU A 44 2.60 -5.02 3.26
N THR A 45 2.96 -4.92 1.99
CA THR A 45 3.57 -3.72 1.43
C THR A 45 2.59 -2.97 0.55
N VAL A 46 2.52 -1.64 0.71
CA VAL A 46 1.78 -0.76 -0.21
C VAL A 46 2.41 -0.83 -1.62
N PRO A 47 1.62 -1.06 -2.69
CA PRO A 47 2.16 -1.18 -4.03
C PRO A 47 2.64 0.17 -4.61
N GLU A 48 3.66 0.12 -5.45
CA GLU A 48 4.17 1.24 -6.24
C GLU A 48 3.78 1.10 -7.72
N LEU A 49 3.87 2.21 -8.48
CA LEU A 49 3.51 2.20 -9.90
C LEU A 49 4.36 1.16 -10.64
N GLY A 50 3.69 0.32 -11.43
CA GLY A 50 4.30 -0.81 -12.15
C GLY A 50 4.41 -2.10 -11.34
N ASP A 51 4.12 -2.11 -10.03
CA ASP A 51 4.10 -3.35 -9.25
C ASP A 51 2.94 -4.25 -9.66
N LEU A 52 3.21 -5.55 -9.67
CA LEU A 52 2.18 -6.57 -9.64
C LEU A 52 1.46 -6.50 -8.28
N THR A 53 0.15 -6.34 -8.31
CA THR A 53 -0.64 -5.86 -7.18
C THR A 53 -1.94 -6.66 -7.08
N ILE A 54 -2.34 -7.03 -5.87
CA ILE A 54 -3.66 -7.59 -5.58
C ILE A 54 -4.60 -6.42 -5.29
N PHE A 55 -5.71 -6.33 -6.03
CA PHE A 55 -6.74 -5.30 -5.88
C PHE A 55 -8.03 -5.89 -5.33
N TRP A 56 -8.74 -5.14 -4.49
CA TRP A 56 -10.09 -5.50 -4.06
C TRP A 56 -10.86 -4.29 -3.50
N ASP A 57 -12.16 -4.48 -3.32
CA ASP A 57 -13.03 -3.54 -2.61
C ASP A 57 -13.55 -4.15 -1.31
N LYS A 58 -13.77 -3.29 -0.31
CA LYS A 58 -14.37 -3.68 0.96
C LYS A 58 -15.73 -4.35 0.76
N GLY A 59 -15.93 -5.51 1.37
CA GLY A 59 -17.13 -6.33 1.24
C GLY A 59 -17.25 -7.08 -0.09
N LYS A 60 -16.24 -6.98 -0.96
CA LYS A 60 -16.14 -7.71 -2.23
C LYS A 60 -14.77 -8.38 -2.36
N GLU A 61 -14.18 -8.80 -1.25
CA GLU A 61 -12.85 -9.42 -1.19
C GLU A 61 -12.76 -10.66 -2.09
N TRP A 62 -13.87 -11.40 -2.25
CA TRP A 62 -14.00 -12.54 -3.17
C TRP A 62 -13.78 -12.21 -4.65
N LYS A 63 -13.85 -10.93 -5.03
CA LYS A 63 -13.55 -10.43 -6.38
C LYS A 63 -12.09 -10.01 -6.55
N ALA A 64 -11.25 -10.20 -5.53
CA ALA A 64 -9.86 -9.76 -5.60
C ALA A 64 -9.14 -10.42 -6.79
N TYR A 65 -8.26 -9.67 -7.43
CA TYR A 65 -7.48 -10.13 -8.56
C TYR A 65 -6.11 -9.47 -8.62
N ILE A 66 -5.23 -10.03 -9.45
CA ILE A 66 -3.87 -9.55 -9.65
C ILE A 66 -3.78 -8.79 -10.97
N ALA A 67 -3.22 -7.59 -10.94
CA ALA A 67 -2.92 -6.78 -12.12
C ALA A 67 -1.74 -5.82 -11.84
N LEU A 68 -1.31 -5.06 -12.84
CA LEU A 68 -0.31 -4.02 -12.62
C LEU A 68 -0.96 -2.75 -12.05
N LEU A 69 -0.30 -2.10 -11.09
CA LEU A 69 -0.69 -0.77 -10.64
C LEU A 69 -0.27 0.27 -11.68
N THR A 70 -1.25 0.99 -12.23
CA THR A 70 -1.01 2.02 -13.26
C THR A 70 -1.15 3.44 -12.73
N GLU A 71 -1.96 3.64 -11.70
CA GLU A 71 -2.24 4.97 -11.14
C GLU A 71 -2.63 4.82 -9.67
N LYS A 72 -2.26 5.80 -8.83
CA LYS A 72 -2.79 5.94 -7.47
C LYS A 72 -2.88 7.42 -7.15
N GLU A 73 -4.04 7.86 -6.67
CA GLU A 73 -4.31 9.26 -6.39
C GLU A 73 -4.95 9.43 -5.02
N PHE A 74 -4.74 10.58 -4.39
CA PHE A 74 -5.40 10.89 -3.12
C PHE A 74 -6.79 11.46 -3.39
N ALA A 75 -7.83 10.74 -2.99
CA ALA A 75 -9.20 11.20 -3.06
C ALA A 75 -9.57 11.93 -1.76
N ALA A 76 -9.37 13.25 -1.73
CA ALA A 76 -9.59 14.09 -0.54
C ALA A 76 -10.99 13.93 0.09
N GLN A 77 -12.01 13.73 -0.74
CA GLN A 77 -13.40 13.56 -0.32
C GLN A 77 -13.65 12.27 0.50
N TYR A 78 -12.82 11.25 0.31
CA TYR A 78 -12.90 9.97 1.04
C TYR A 78 -11.75 9.79 2.02
N GLN A 79 -10.77 10.71 2.03
CA GLN A 79 -9.50 10.57 2.75
C GLN A 79 -8.77 9.25 2.46
N GLU A 80 -8.96 8.71 1.25
CA GLU A 80 -8.45 7.42 0.82
C GLU A 80 -7.54 7.57 -0.42
N TYR A 81 -6.71 6.56 -0.65
CA TYR A 81 -5.89 6.44 -1.86
C TYR A 81 -6.45 5.33 -2.75
N PRO A 82 -7.41 5.61 -3.66
CA PRO A 82 -7.83 4.63 -4.65
C PRO A 82 -6.67 4.26 -5.59
N TYR A 83 -6.70 3.02 -6.06
CA TYR A 83 -5.66 2.42 -6.91
C TYR A 83 -6.26 1.99 -8.25
N LYS A 84 -5.64 2.37 -9.36
CA LYS A 84 -6.07 1.99 -10.70
C LYS A 84 -5.21 0.87 -11.25
N SER A 85 -5.86 -0.24 -11.57
CA SER A 85 -5.21 -1.38 -12.17
C SER A 85 -5.06 -1.23 -13.69
N SER A 86 -4.24 -2.10 -14.31
CA SER A 86 -4.10 -2.17 -15.77
C SER A 86 -5.39 -2.56 -16.51
N THR A 87 -6.43 -3.02 -15.81
CA THR A 87 -7.78 -3.24 -16.39
C THR A 87 -8.60 -1.96 -16.49
N GLN A 88 -8.03 -0.80 -16.11
CA GLN A 88 -8.69 0.52 -16.03
C GLN A 88 -9.72 0.63 -14.89
N GLU A 89 -9.85 -0.38 -14.04
CA GLU A 89 -10.71 -0.34 -12.85
C GLU A 89 -9.98 0.26 -11.65
N TRP A 90 -10.74 1.05 -10.87
CA TRP A 90 -10.30 1.65 -9.62
C TRP A 90 -10.78 0.82 -8.43
N HIS A 91 -9.92 0.66 -7.43
CA HIS A 91 -10.18 -0.14 -6.23
C HIS A 91 -9.81 0.63 -4.97
N GLY A 92 -10.57 0.40 -3.90
CA GLY A 92 -10.29 1.02 -2.59
C GLY A 92 -9.05 0.44 -1.89
N TYR A 93 -8.70 -0.82 -2.19
CA TYR A 93 -7.61 -1.51 -1.50
C TYR A 93 -6.66 -2.18 -2.48
N ALA A 94 -5.38 -2.15 -2.12
CA ALA A 94 -4.32 -2.79 -2.88
C ALA A 94 -3.12 -3.18 -2.01
N ILE A 95 -2.52 -4.34 -2.29
CA ILE A 95 -1.22 -4.76 -1.73
C ILE A 95 -0.30 -5.28 -2.82
N ARG A 96 1.00 -5.12 -2.63
CA ARG A 96 1.99 -5.70 -3.54
C ARG A 96 1.88 -7.22 -3.53
N PHE A 97 1.77 -7.82 -4.72
CA PHE A 97 1.79 -9.26 -4.89
C PHE A 97 3.21 -9.79 -4.65
N ARG A 98 3.32 -10.73 -3.72
CA ARG A 98 4.55 -11.44 -3.34
C ARG A 98 4.38 -12.95 -3.51
N ASN A 99 3.21 -13.47 -3.17
CA ASN A 99 2.90 -14.89 -3.29
C ASN A 99 1.39 -15.14 -3.50
N PRO A 100 1.00 -16.31 -4.02
CA PRO A 100 -0.41 -16.66 -4.22
C PRO A 100 -1.23 -16.80 -2.93
N GLU A 101 -0.60 -17.02 -1.77
CA GLU A 101 -1.32 -17.18 -0.50
C GLU A 101 -2.00 -15.88 -0.07
N GLN A 102 -1.38 -14.72 -0.34
CA GLN A 102 -2.01 -13.41 -0.11
C GLN A 102 -3.38 -13.32 -0.81
N LEU A 103 -3.42 -13.63 -2.11
CA LEU A 103 -4.67 -13.61 -2.88
C LEU A 103 -5.67 -14.62 -2.32
N ASN A 104 -5.22 -15.85 -2.03
CA ASN A 104 -6.07 -16.90 -1.48
C ASN A 104 -6.71 -16.51 -0.14
N LYS A 105 -5.97 -15.82 0.73
CA LYS A 105 -6.50 -15.32 2.01
C LYS A 105 -7.54 -14.23 1.78
N ILE A 106 -7.28 -13.30 0.87
CA ILE A 106 -8.21 -12.22 0.53
C ILE A 106 -9.50 -12.77 -0.08
N ILE A 107 -9.45 -13.62 -1.11
CA ILE A 107 -10.67 -14.13 -1.76
C ILE A 107 -11.53 -15.00 -0.83
N LYS A 108 -10.91 -15.66 0.16
CA LYS A 108 -11.59 -16.49 1.16
C LYS A 108 -12.01 -15.69 2.39
N TYR A 109 -11.65 -14.41 2.48
CA TYR A 109 -12.00 -13.57 3.59
C TYR A 109 -13.51 -13.46 3.69
N LYS A 110 -14.05 -13.93 4.81
CA LYS A 110 -15.43 -13.71 5.19
C LYS A 110 -15.39 -12.68 6.31
N PRO A 111 -15.92 -11.46 6.10
CA PRO A 111 -16.05 -10.54 7.21
C PRO A 111 -16.89 -11.24 8.27
N ASN A 112 -16.32 -11.44 9.46
CA ASN A 112 -17.10 -11.88 10.60
C ASN A 112 -18.19 -10.82 10.78
N VAL A 113 -19.44 -11.21 10.56
CA VAL A 113 -20.59 -10.43 10.99
C VAL A 113 -20.46 -10.38 12.50
N ILE A 114 -19.86 -9.32 13.04
CA ILE A 114 -19.89 -9.06 14.47
C ILE A 114 -21.38 -9.02 14.80
N GLN A 115 -21.82 -10.01 15.57
CA GLN A 115 -23.16 -10.04 16.13
C GLN A 115 -23.33 -8.71 16.86
N LYS A 116 -24.40 -7.98 16.52
CA LYS A 116 -24.83 -6.82 17.32
C LYS A 116 -25.07 -7.31 18.74
N GLU A 117 -24.08 -7.18 19.62
CA GLU A 117 -24.30 -7.25 21.06
C GLU A 117 -25.05 -5.97 21.46
N THR A 118 -26.37 -6.15 21.56
CA THR A 118 -27.23 -5.65 22.64
C THR A 118 -26.79 -4.36 23.35
N GLY A 119 -27.46 -3.27 23.00
CA GLY A 119 -27.63 -2.10 23.85
C GLY A 119 -29.10 -1.71 23.94
N LYS A 120 -29.93 -2.59 24.53
CA LYS A 120 -31.16 -2.15 25.19
C LYS A 120 -30.78 -1.88 26.64
N ASN A 121 -30.79 -0.62 27.04
CA ASN A 121 -31.17 -0.17 28.38
C ASN A 121 -32.05 1.05 28.19
#